data_AF-A0A930UH44-F1
#
_entry.id   AF-A0A930UH44-F1
#
_cell.length_a   1.000
_cell.length_b   1.000
_cell.length_c   1.000
_cell.angle_alpha   90.00
_cell.angle_beta   90.00
_cell.angle_gamma   90.00
#
_symmetry.space_group_name_H-M   'P 1'
#
loop_
_entity.id
_entity.type
_entity.pdbx_description
1 polymer ?
#
loop_
_entity_poly.entity_id
_entity_poly.type
_entity_poly.pdbx_seq_one_letter_code
_entity_poly.pdbx_strand_id
1 'polypeptide(L)'
;MHHAKEEDPPPAQTDVPADDAAAAEAAAGLGQAIDMDRSFEALAENNALMFDLALPAAALIGWTLAVLLVMVCIRVGRARRDPSVLPYYGVYDGENPGSRTLKRIERQFANLLEVPLLFYALIALALILGIADGVFVVLAWVFVGLRILHSIWHIAVNSVPIRGLIWGLATIVLIWMWVRVMGLIIF
;
A
#
# COMPACT_ATOMS: atom_id res chain seq x y z
N MET A 1 26.94 87.90 9.94
CA MET A 1 27.80 86.83 10.49
C MET A 1 27.03 85.52 10.33
N HIS A 2 27.20 84.86 9.18
CA HIS A 2 26.56 83.59 8.87
C HIS A 2 27.56 82.46 9.16
N HIS A 3 27.29 81.67 10.19
CA HIS A 3 27.98 80.41 10.45
C HIS A 3 27.57 79.41 9.37
N ALA A 4 28.44 79.16 8.39
CA ALA A 4 28.32 78.00 7.52
C ALA A 4 28.66 76.76 8.35
N LYS A 5 27.65 75.89 8.53
CA LYS A 5 27.81 74.53 9.06
C LYS A 5 28.67 73.75 8.05
N GLU A 6 29.81 73.27 8.51
CA GLU A 6 30.63 72.29 7.80
C GLU A 6 29.88 70.95 7.91
N GLU A 7 29.20 70.55 6.84
CA GLU A 7 28.60 69.21 6.73
C GLU A 7 29.72 68.20 6.46
N ASP A 8 29.85 67.25 7.39
CA ASP A 8 30.79 66.12 7.31
C ASP A 8 30.55 65.35 5.99
N PRO A 9 31.61 64.98 5.24
CA PRO A 9 31.44 64.23 4.00
C PRO A 9 30.67 62.93 4.26
N PRO A 10 29.75 62.54 3.34
CA PRO A 10 28.96 61.33 3.50
C PRO A 10 29.89 60.12 3.68
N PRO A 11 29.56 59.17 4.58
CA PRO A 11 30.39 58.00 4.80
C PRO A 11 30.61 57.28 3.48
N ALA A 12 31.88 56.99 3.17
CA ALA A 12 32.25 56.28 1.96
C ALA A 12 31.42 55.01 1.84
N GLN A 13 30.64 54.88 0.75
CA GLN A 13 30.04 53.61 0.37
C GLN A 13 31.18 52.61 0.28
N THR A 14 31.19 51.64 1.20
CA THR A 14 32.07 50.49 1.10
C THR A 14 31.60 49.71 -0.12
N ASP A 15 32.20 49.99 -1.27
CA ASP A 15 32.07 49.21 -2.49
C ASP A 15 32.51 47.79 -2.16
N VAL A 16 31.55 46.93 -1.82
CA VAL A 16 31.79 45.49 -1.74
C VAL A 16 32.33 45.10 -3.12
N PRO A 17 33.53 44.50 -3.22
CA PRO A 17 34.13 44.17 -4.51
C PRO A 17 33.14 43.38 -5.36
N ALA A 18 32.96 43.78 -6.62
CA ALA A 18 32.04 43.10 -7.55
C ALA A 18 32.29 41.57 -7.64
N ASP A 19 33.54 41.16 -7.38
CA ASP A 19 33.96 39.75 -7.33
C ASP A 19 33.30 38.97 -6.18
N ASP A 20 33.09 39.58 -5.01
CA ASP A 20 32.47 38.93 -3.85
C ASP A 20 30.95 38.77 -4.05
N ALA A 21 30.31 39.75 -4.71
CA ALA A 21 28.89 39.70 -5.06
C ALA A 21 28.60 38.64 -6.14
N ALA A 22 29.44 38.57 -7.19
CA ALA A 22 29.32 37.55 -8.22
C ALA A 22 29.57 36.13 -7.67
N ALA A 23 30.52 35.97 -6.73
CA ALA A 23 30.77 34.71 -6.05
C ALA A 23 29.56 34.26 -5.19
N ALA A 24 28.91 35.21 -4.50
CA ALA A 24 27.72 34.93 -3.71
C ALA A 24 26.51 34.51 -4.58
N GLU A 25 26.30 35.16 -5.72
CA GLU A 25 25.23 34.81 -6.66
C GLU A 25 25.47 33.42 -7.31
N ALA A 26 26.72 33.11 -7.66
CA ALA A 26 27.09 31.78 -8.15
C ALA A 26 26.88 30.68 -7.09
N ALA A 27 27.22 30.95 -5.83
CA ALA A 27 26.98 30.02 -4.72
C ALA A 27 25.48 29.82 -4.44
N ALA A 28 24.68 30.88 -4.52
CA ALA A 28 23.22 30.80 -4.41
C ALA A 28 22.60 29.99 -5.56
N GLY A 29 23.06 30.21 -6.80
CA GLY A 29 22.64 29.43 -7.97
C GLY A 29 23.01 27.95 -7.87
N LEU A 30 24.20 27.64 -7.35
CA LEU A 30 24.63 26.26 -7.07
C LEU A 30 23.78 25.62 -5.98
N GLY A 31 23.48 26.34 -4.89
CA GLY A 31 22.58 25.89 -3.83
C GLY A 31 21.17 25.60 -4.33
N GLN A 32 20.62 26.48 -5.16
CA GLN A 32 19.30 26.31 -5.77
C GLN A 32 19.26 25.12 -6.75
N ALA A 33 20.34 24.88 -7.50
CA ALA A 33 20.46 23.70 -8.36
C ALA A 33 20.54 22.41 -7.54
N ILE A 34 21.28 22.39 -6.44
CA ILE A 34 21.39 21.23 -5.53
C ILE A 34 20.06 20.92 -4.84
N ASP A 35 19.32 21.94 -4.38
CA ASP A 35 18.03 21.74 -3.74
C ASP A 35 16.95 21.29 -4.74
N MET A 36 17.01 21.79 -5.98
CA MET A 36 16.16 21.32 -7.07
C MET A 36 16.40 19.83 -7.37
N ASP A 37 17.67 19.42 -7.49
CA ASP A 37 18.06 18.02 -7.71
C ASP A 37 17.54 17.10 -6.59
N ARG A 38 17.77 17.47 -5.32
CA ARG A 38 17.25 16.71 -4.17
C ARG A 38 15.72 16.64 -4.13
N SER A 39 15.03 17.69 -4.58
CA SER A 39 13.56 17.65 -4.68
C SER A 39 13.09 16.67 -5.75
N PHE A 40 13.80 16.56 -6.88
CA PHE A 40 13.50 15.57 -7.91
C PHE A 40 13.75 14.15 -7.42
N GLU A 41 14.86 13.90 -6.74
CA GLU A 41 15.16 12.61 -6.12
C GLU A 41 14.07 12.21 -5.13
N ALA A 42 13.68 13.11 -4.22
CA ALA A 42 12.62 12.85 -3.24
C ALA A 42 11.25 12.59 -3.90
N LEU A 43 10.91 13.28 -4.98
CA LEU A 43 9.70 13.03 -5.76
C LEU A 43 9.75 11.66 -6.45
N ALA A 44 10.91 11.27 -6.99
CA ALA A 44 11.10 9.98 -7.62
C ALA A 44 11.01 8.83 -6.60
N GLU A 45 11.63 8.98 -5.43
CA GLU A 45 11.56 8.01 -4.33
C GLU A 45 10.12 7.83 -3.82
N ASN A 46 9.40 8.92 -3.58
CA ASN A 46 8.00 8.85 -3.15
C ASN A 46 7.13 8.18 -4.21
N ASN A 47 7.30 8.53 -5.49
CA ASN A 47 6.56 7.88 -6.57
C ASN A 47 6.87 6.37 -6.62
N ALA A 48 8.13 5.97 -6.50
CA ALA A 48 8.52 4.55 -6.48
C ALA A 48 7.85 3.80 -5.31
N LEU A 49 7.85 4.36 -4.11
CA LEU A 49 7.20 3.77 -2.94
C LEU A 49 5.67 3.65 -3.11
N MET A 50 5.03 4.64 -3.75
CA MET A 50 3.60 4.58 -4.07
C MET A 50 3.30 3.44 -5.06
N PHE A 51 4.14 3.26 -6.09
CA PHE A 51 4.00 2.12 -7.00
C PHE A 51 4.22 0.79 -6.29
N ASP A 52 5.25 0.68 -5.45
CA ASP A 52 5.56 -0.52 -4.68
C ASP A 52 4.46 -0.89 -3.69
N LEU A 53 3.72 0.10 -3.19
CA LEU A 53 2.57 -0.10 -2.33
C LEU A 53 1.33 -0.61 -3.07
N ALA A 54 1.15 -0.22 -4.34
CA ALA A 54 0.05 -0.70 -5.17
C ALA A 54 0.22 -2.18 -5.58
N LEU A 55 1.45 -2.68 -5.67
CA LEU A 55 1.75 -4.06 -6.08
C LEU A 55 1.15 -5.13 -5.14
N PRO A 56 1.28 -5.06 -3.80
CA PRO A 56 0.59 -5.95 -2.86
C PRO A 56 -0.94 -5.98 -3.08
N ALA A 57 -1.56 -4.83 -3.31
CA ALA A 57 -3.00 -4.76 -3.57
C ALA A 57 -3.37 -5.47 -4.86
N ALA A 58 -2.63 -5.23 -5.95
CA ALA A 58 -2.82 -5.93 -7.21
C ALA A 58 -2.62 -7.45 -7.07
N ALA A 59 -1.60 -7.88 -6.32
CA ALA A 59 -1.33 -9.29 -6.06
C ALA A 59 -2.49 -9.99 -5.33
N LEU A 60 -3.06 -9.34 -4.30
CA LEU A 60 -4.19 -9.92 -3.56
C LEU A 60 -5.49 -9.93 -4.37
N ILE A 61 -5.71 -8.92 -5.22
CA ILE A 61 -6.82 -8.91 -6.19
C ILE A 61 -6.65 -10.10 -7.15
N GLY A 62 -5.46 -10.28 -7.70
CA GLY A 62 -5.13 -11.41 -8.57
C GLY A 62 -5.38 -12.76 -7.89
N TRP A 63 -5.01 -12.90 -6.61
CA TRP A 63 -5.28 -14.11 -5.84
C TRP A 63 -6.79 -14.36 -5.64
N THR A 64 -7.56 -13.32 -5.30
CA THR A 64 -9.02 -13.43 -5.15
C THR A 64 -9.68 -13.83 -6.47
N LEU A 65 -9.24 -13.27 -7.60
CA LEU A 65 -9.70 -13.65 -8.93
C LEU A 65 -9.32 -15.10 -9.29
N ALA A 66 -8.13 -15.55 -8.91
CA ALA A 66 -7.70 -16.93 -9.11
C ALA A 66 -8.59 -17.90 -8.32
N VAL A 67 -8.90 -17.61 -7.05
CA VAL A 67 -9.82 -18.41 -6.23
C VAL A 67 -11.24 -18.41 -6.81
N LEU A 68 -11.72 -17.26 -7.28
CA LEU A 68 -13.00 -17.14 -7.99
C LEU A 68 -13.02 -18.02 -9.24
N LEU A 69 -11.97 -17.96 -10.06
CA LEU A 69 -11.88 -18.75 -11.28
C LEU A 69 -11.89 -20.25 -10.98
N VAL A 70 -11.11 -20.70 -9.99
CA VAL A 70 -11.13 -22.10 -9.54
C VAL A 70 -12.54 -22.52 -9.10
N MET A 71 -13.23 -21.70 -8.33
CA MET A 71 -14.61 -21.95 -7.90
C MET A 71 -15.55 -22.11 -9.10
N VAL A 72 -15.50 -21.16 -10.05
CA VAL A 72 -16.34 -21.17 -11.26
C VAL A 72 -16.03 -22.38 -12.13
N CYS A 73 -14.75 -22.71 -12.35
CA CYS A 73 -14.34 -23.88 -13.13
C CYS A 73 -14.87 -25.19 -12.51
N ILE A 74 -14.79 -25.34 -11.19
CA ILE A 74 -15.34 -26.51 -10.49
C ILE A 74 -16.86 -26.55 -10.64
N ARG A 75 -17.55 -25.40 -10.52
CA ARG A 75 -19.01 -25.27 -10.66
C ARG A 75 -19.48 -25.67 -12.06
N VAL A 76 -18.88 -25.10 -13.09
CA VAL A 76 -19.19 -25.39 -14.50
C VAL A 76 -18.84 -26.83 -14.85
N GLY A 77 -17.67 -27.30 -14.43
CA GLY A 77 -17.24 -28.68 -14.68
C GLY A 77 -18.13 -29.74 -14.02
N ARG A 78 -18.84 -29.39 -12.95
CA ARG A 78 -19.86 -30.26 -12.33
C ARG A 78 -21.20 -30.17 -13.02
N ALA A 79 -21.68 -28.95 -13.28
CA ALA A 79 -22.94 -28.76 -14.01
C ALA A 79 -22.94 -29.45 -15.38
N ARG A 80 -21.77 -29.52 -16.04
CA ARG A 80 -21.60 -30.26 -17.32
C ARG A 80 -21.63 -31.78 -17.18
N ARG A 81 -21.19 -32.32 -16.04
CA ARG A 81 -21.16 -33.78 -15.79
C ARG A 81 -22.48 -34.29 -15.24
N ASP A 82 -23.14 -33.48 -14.42
CA ASP A 82 -24.42 -33.79 -13.81
C ASP A 82 -25.27 -32.52 -13.71
N PRO A 83 -26.16 -32.28 -14.69
CA PRO A 83 -27.05 -31.12 -14.66
C PRO A 83 -28.05 -31.14 -13.51
N SER A 84 -28.31 -32.29 -12.89
CA SER A 84 -29.27 -32.41 -11.78
C SER A 84 -28.79 -31.74 -10.49
N VAL A 85 -27.50 -31.39 -10.41
CA VAL A 85 -26.94 -30.64 -9.27
C VAL A 85 -27.20 -29.13 -9.34
N LEU A 86 -27.66 -28.59 -10.48
CA LEU A 86 -27.94 -27.14 -10.67
C LEU A 86 -28.97 -26.57 -9.67
N PRO A 87 -30.12 -27.23 -9.41
CA PRO A 87 -31.04 -26.82 -8.35
C PRO A 87 -30.48 -27.02 -6.93
N TYR A 88 -29.48 -27.88 -6.77
CA TYR A 88 -28.94 -28.34 -5.49
C TYR A 88 -27.75 -27.52 -4.98
N TYR A 89 -27.25 -26.53 -5.73
CA TYR A 89 -26.12 -25.70 -5.30
C TYR A 89 -26.39 -24.86 -4.03
N GLY A 90 -27.64 -24.78 -3.55
CA GLY A 90 -28.00 -24.23 -2.24
C GLY A 90 -28.17 -25.27 -1.12
N VAL A 91 -28.35 -26.56 -1.45
CA VAL A 91 -28.66 -27.61 -0.48
C VAL A 91 -27.39 -28.41 -0.16
N TYR A 92 -27.05 -28.43 1.13
CA TYR A 92 -25.96 -29.27 1.62
C TYR A 92 -26.38 -30.74 1.61
N ASP A 93 -25.96 -31.48 0.61
CA ASP A 93 -25.76 -32.93 0.75
C ASP A 93 -24.40 -33.07 1.46
N GLY A 94 -24.41 -33.39 2.75
CA GLY A 94 -23.18 -33.55 3.54
C GLY A 94 -22.40 -34.83 3.26
N GLU A 95 -22.91 -35.67 2.38
CA GLU A 95 -22.42 -37.01 2.07
C GLU A 95 -21.45 -36.98 0.88
N ASN A 96 -21.66 -36.08 -0.10
CA ASN A 96 -20.82 -35.98 -1.28
C ASN A 96 -19.48 -35.21 -1.01
N PRO A 97 -18.30 -35.85 -1.20
CA PRO A 97 -17.00 -35.19 -1.06
C PRO A 97 -16.83 -33.95 -1.95
N GLY A 98 -17.53 -33.94 -3.09
CA GLY A 98 -17.53 -32.83 -4.00
C GLY A 98 -18.20 -31.58 -3.42
N SER A 99 -19.36 -31.72 -2.78
CA SER A 99 -20.12 -30.62 -2.19
C SER A 99 -19.29 -29.92 -1.10
N ARG A 100 -18.54 -30.70 -0.30
CA ARG A 100 -17.66 -30.20 0.77
C ARG A 100 -16.52 -29.33 0.25
N THR A 101 -15.87 -29.74 -0.83
CA THR A 101 -14.75 -28.97 -1.41
C THR A 101 -15.23 -27.64 -1.99
N LEU A 102 -16.36 -27.64 -2.70
CA LEU A 102 -16.91 -26.41 -3.26
C LEU A 102 -17.33 -25.43 -2.16
N LYS A 103 -18.00 -25.90 -1.10
CA LYS A 103 -18.35 -25.06 0.05
C LYS A 103 -17.15 -24.49 0.77
N ARG A 104 -16.05 -25.25 0.85
CA ARG A 104 -14.79 -24.72 1.42
C ARG A 104 -14.28 -23.55 0.59
N ILE A 105 -14.26 -23.70 -0.74
CA ILE A 105 -13.82 -22.64 -1.66
C ILE A 105 -14.76 -21.43 -1.60
N GLU A 106 -16.08 -21.63 -1.59
CA GLU A 106 -17.07 -20.54 -1.44
C GLU A 106 -16.86 -19.74 -0.14
N ARG A 107 -16.66 -20.44 0.98
CA ARG A 107 -16.38 -19.81 2.26
C ARG A 107 -15.03 -19.10 2.28
N GLN A 108 -14.02 -19.59 1.56
CA GLN A 108 -12.76 -18.87 1.41
C GLN A 108 -12.89 -17.64 0.55
N PHE A 109 -13.65 -17.72 -0.54
CA PHE A 109 -13.92 -16.57 -1.38
C PHE A 109 -14.61 -15.46 -0.58
N ALA A 110 -15.63 -15.79 0.22
CA ALA A 110 -16.25 -14.82 1.14
C ALA A 110 -15.23 -14.22 2.13
N ASN A 111 -14.36 -15.04 2.73
CA ASN A 111 -13.34 -14.55 3.65
C ASN A 111 -12.28 -13.64 2.99
N LEU A 112 -11.99 -13.85 1.71
CA LEU A 112 -11.13 -13.01 0.89
C LEU A 112 -11.80 -11.68 0.49
N LEU A 113 -13.11 -11.53 0.69
CA LEU A 113 -13.81 -10.27 0.44
C LEU A 113 -14.02 -9.44 1.71
N GLU A 114 -14.13 -10.07 2.88
CA GLU A 114 -14.42 -9.35 4.14
C GLU A 114 -13.19 -8.61 4.69
N VAL A 115 -12.16 -9.34 5.13
CA VAL A 115 -10.99 -8.73 5.78
C VAL A 115 -10.06 -7.99 4.80
N PRO A 116 -9.87 -8.40 3.52
CA PRO A 116 -9.01 -7.66 2.60
C PRO A 116 -9.63 -6.34 2.15
N LEU A 117 -10.95 -6.16 2.31
CA LEU A 117 -11.59 -4.88 2.04
C LEU A 117 -10.97 -3.76 2.87
N LEU A 118 -10.71 -4.02 4.16
CA LEU A 118 -10.03 -3.09 5.06
C LEU A 118 -8.59 -2.82 4.63
N PHE A 119 -7.90 -3.84 4.13
CA PHE A 119 -6.56 -3.69 3.57
C PHE A 119 -6.57 -2.80 2.32
N TYR A 120 -7.48 -3.02 1.38
CA TYR A 120 -7.61 -2.17 0.20
C TYR A 120 -7.97 -0.73 0.55
N ALA A 121 -8.84 -0.53 1.55
CA ALA A 121 -9.17 0.81 2.05
C ALA A 121 -7.94 1.51 2.64
N LEU A 122 -7.09 0.79 3.37
CA LEU A 122 -5.83 1.31 3.91
C LEU A 122 -4.82 1.68 2.81
N ILE A 123 -4.64 0.81 1.81
CA ILE A 123 -3.76 1.09 0.68
C ILE A 123 -4.26 2.31 -0.10
N ALA A 124 -5.56 2.38 -0.39
CA ALA A 124 -6.15 3.52 -1.09
C ALA A 124 -5.99 4.82 -0.28
N LEU A 125 -6.23 4.79 1.02
CA LEU A 125 -6.04 5.94 1.91
C LEU A 125 -4.59 6.41 1.89
N ALA A 126 -3.63 5.50 2.00
CA ALA A 126 -2.20 5.80 1.96
C ALA A 126 -1.78 6.43 0.62
N LEU A 127 -2.28 5.89 -0.51
CA LEU A 127 -2.01 6.43 -1.85
C LEU A 127 -2.62 7.82 -2.04
N ILE A 128 -3.84 8.07 -1.56
CA ILE A 128 -4.50 9.39 -1.66
C ILE A 128 -3.76 10.45 -0.85
N LEU A 129 -3.28 10.08 0.33
CA LEU A 129 -2.57 10.97 1.23
C LEU A 129 -1.08 11.13 0.86
N GLY A 130 -0.57 10.38 -0.12
CA GLY A 130 0.84 10.41 -0.51
C GLY A 130 1.79 9.87 0.58
N ILE A 131 1.27 9.08 1.52
CA ILE A 131 2.04 8.53 2.64
C ILE A 131 2.40 7.08 2.34
N ALA A 132 3.57 6.89 1.74
CA ALA A 132 4.13 5.56 1.49
C ALA A 132 5.52 5.50 2.11
N ASP A 133 5.78 4.46 2.89
CA ASP A 133 7.08 4.21 3.49
C ASP A 133 7.48 2.75 3.31
N GLY A 134 8.78 2.48 3.29
CA GLY A 134 9.30 1.13 3.05
C GLY A 134 8.78 0.09 4.05
N VAL A 135 8.52 0.46 5.31
CA VAL A 135 7.96 -0.45 6.32
C VAL A 135 6.51 -0.79 5.98
N PHE A 136 5.73 0.19 5.52
CA PHE A 136 4.35 -0.03 5.10
C PHE A 136 4.25 -0.96 3.88
N VAL A 137 5.15 -0.82 2.91
CA VAL A 137 5.27 -1.73 1.76
C VAL A 137 5.57 -3.17 2.22
N VAL A 138 6.53 -3.34 3.13
CA VAL A 138 6.87 -4.66 3.69
C VAL A 138 5.68 -5.28 4.43
N LEU A 139 4.99 -4.51 5.28
CA LEU A 139 3.80 -4.98 6.00
C LEU A 139 2.68 -5.39 5.03
N ALA A 140 2.50 -4.64 3.95
CA ALA A 140 1.53 -4.99 2.91
C ALA A 140 1.85 -6.34 2.26
N TRP A 141 3.10 -6.59 1.88
CA TRP A 141 3.52 -7.90 1.36
C TRP A 141 3.36 -9.04 2.36
N VAL A 142 3.69 -8.81 3.63
CA VAL A 142 3.47 -9.80 4.71
C VAL A 142 1.99 -10.14 4.83
N PHE A 143 1.11 -9.13 4.80
CA PHE A 143 -0.33 -9.35 4.82
C PHE A 143 -0.76 -10.23 3.63
N VAL A 144 -0.35 -9.89 2.40
CA VAL A 144 -0.67 -10.69 1.20
C VAL A 144 -0.20 -12.14 1.34
N GLY A 145 1.04 -12.36 1.78
CA GLY A 145 1.59 -13.69 2.01
C GLY A 145 0.78 -14.51 3.02
N LEU A 146 0.39 -13.89 4.14
CA LEU A 146 -0.47 -14.53 5.14
C LEU A 146 -1.86 -14.88 4.58
N ARG A 147 -2.44 -14.05 3.71
CA ARG A 147 -3.74 -14.35 3.08
C ARG A 147 -3.65 -15.51 2.11
N ILE A 148 -2.62 -15.54 1.26
CA ILE A 148 -2.38 -16.65 0.34
C ILE A 148 -2.19 -17.95 1.14
N LEU A 149 -1.37 -17.92 2.19
CA LEU A 149 -1.13 -19.08 3.05
C LEU A 149 -2.41 -19.55 3.75
N HIS A 150 -3.21 -18.62 4.29
CA HIS A 150 -4.49 -18.95 4.92
C HIS A 150 -5.46 -19.62 3.92
N SER A 151 -5.56 -19.08 2.70
CA SER A 151 -6.40 -19.64 1.63
C SER A 151 -5.97 -21.06 1.27
N ILE A 152 -4.66 -21.27 1.05
CA ILE A 152 -4.12 -22.61 0.74
C ILE A 152 -4.40 -23.58 1.89
N TRP A 153 -4.14 -23.18 3.13
CA TRP A 153 -4.32 -24.05 4.29
C TRP A 153 -5.78 -24.45 4.52
N HIS A 154 -6.72 -23.51 4.33
CA HIS A 154 -8.14 -23.81 4.47
C HIS A 154 -8.64 -24.77 3.39
N ILE A 155 -8.22 -24.56 2.14
CA ILE A 155 -8.67 -25.39 1.01
C ILE A 155 -8.03 -26.79 1.11
N ALA A 156 -6.73 -26.88 1.38
CA ALA A 156 -5.97 -28.13 1.30
C ALA A 156 -6.02 -28.99 2.58
N VAL A 157 -5.77 -28.40 3.76
CA VAL A 157 -5.48 -29.17 4.99
C VAL A 157 -6.66 -29.15 5.98
N ASN A 158 -7.45 -28.07 6.00
CA ASN A 158 -8.62 -27.90 6.86
C ASN A 158 -8.34 -28.08 8.38
N SER A 159 -7.15 -27.71 8.86
CA SER A 159 -6.86 -27.67 10.30
C SER A 159 -7.37 -26.36 10.91
N VAL A 160 -8.32 -26.46 11.85
CA VAL A 160 -8.89 -25.30 12.56
C VAL A 160 -7.85 -24.46 13.33
N PRO A 161 -6.96 -25.04 14.16
CA PRO A 161 -6.06 -24.22 14.99
C PRO A 161 -5.05 -23.40 14.17
N ILE A 162 -4.44 -24.02 13.15
CA ILE A 162 -3.45 -23.34 12.29
C ILE A 162 -4.12 -22.22 11.50
N ARG A 163 -5.34 -22.45 11.01
CA ARG A 163 -6.09 -21.42 10.31
C ARG A 163 -6.41 -20.22 11.19
N GLY A 164 -6.80 -20.46 12.44
CA GLY A 164 -7.02 -19.41 13.43
C GLY A 164 -5.75 -18.59 13.69
N LEU A 165 -4.60 -19.26 13.79
CA LEU A 165 -3.31 -18.61 13.97
C LEU A 165 -2.95 -17.70 12.78
N ILE A 166 -3.01 -18.22 11.54
CA ILE A 166 -2.67 -17.43 10.34
C ILE A 166 -3.63 -16.24 10.19
N TRP A 167 -4.93 -16.44 10.44
CA TRP A 167 -5.91 -15.35 10.45
C TRP A 167 -5.58 -14.29 11.50
N GLY A 168 -5.24 -14.71 12.73
CA GLY A 168 -4.86 -13.80 13.81
C GLY A 168 -3.61 -12.98 13.47
N LEU A 169 -2.58 -13.62 12.92
CA LEU A 169 -1.37 -12.93 12.46
C LEU A 169 -1.69 -11.89 11.37
N ALA A 170 -2.52 -12.25 10.38
CA ALA A 170 -2.93 -11.31 9.34
C ALA A 170 -3.69 -10.11 9.90
N THR A 171 -4.58 -10.34 10.87
CA THR A 171 -5.32 -9.27 11.55
C THR A 171 -4.38 -8.35 12.35
N ILE A 172 -3.38 -8.91 13.04
CA ILE A 172 -2.38 -8.10 13.78
C ILE A 172 -1.61 -7.20 12.82
N VAL A 173 -1.15 -7.72 11.68
CA VAL A 173 -0.46 -6.93 10.66
C VAL A 173 -1.37 -5.81 10.15
N LEU A 174 -2.64 -6.10 9.88
CA LEU A 174 -3.60 -5.10 9.42
C LEU A 174 -3.84 -3.99 10.46
N ILE A 175 -3.98 -4.34 11.73
CA ILE A 175 -4.10 -3.36 12.83
C ILE A 175 -2.84 -2.50 12.92
N TRP A 176 -1.67 -3.10 12.77
CA TRP A 176 -0.41 -2.35 12.80
C TRP A 176 -0.31 -1.37 11.63
N MET A 177 -0.67 -1.80 10.41
CA MET A 177 -0.78 -0.91 9.26
C MET A 177 -1.72 0.27 9.54
N TRP A 178 -2.88 0.02 10.15
CA TRP A 178 -3.81 1.06 10.54
C TRP A 178 -3.22 2.07 11.52
N VAL A 179 -2.62 1.59 12.62
CA VAL A 179 -2.00 2.46 13.64
C VAL A 179 -0.87 3.29 13.03
N ARG A 180 -0.09 2.72 12.11
CA ARG A 180 0.99 3.44 11.42
C ARG A 180 0.45 4.59 10.56
N VAL A 181 -0.57 4.32 9.74
CA VAL A 181 -1.21 5.35 8.91
C VAL A 181 -1.80 6.46 9.78
N MET A 182 -2.52 6.12 10.85
CA MET A 182 -3.07 7.11 11.77
C MET A 182 -1.97 7.92 12.47
N GLY A 183 -0.86 7.28 12.84
CA GLY A 183 0.31 7.96 13.40
C GLY A 183 0.92 8.98 12.45
N LEU A 184 1.03 8.64 11.16
CA LEU A 184 1.55 9.55 10.13
C LEU A 184 0.59 10.70 9.78
N ILE A 185 -0.71 10.55 10.06
CA ILE A 185 -1.71 11.59 9.80
C ILE A 185 -1.75 12.63 10.93
N ILE A 186 -1.56 12.19 12.18
CA ILE A 186 -1.76 13.02 13.37
C ILE A 186 -0.51 13.83 13.74
N PHE A 187 0.68 13.33 13.42
CA PHE A 187 1.98 13.93 13.77
C PHE A 187 2.73 14.37 12.53
#